data_AF-A0ABD4XW80-F1
#
_entry.id   AF-A0ABD4XW80-F1
#
_cell.length_a   1.000
_cell.length_b   1.000
_cell.length_c   1.000
_cell.angle_alpha   90.00
_cell.angle_beta   90.00
_cell.angle_gamma   90.00
#
_symmetry.space_group_name_H-M   'P 1'
#
loop_
_entity.id
_entity.type
_entity.pdbx_description
1 polymer ?
#
loop_
_entity_poly.entity_id
_entity_poly.type
_entity_poly.pdbx_seq_one_letter_code
_entity_poly.pdbx_strand_id
1 'polypeptide(L)'
;MKHIDNAFAGLTARCCNPADGCACGDTERVLRGYAYGQAGPLPAMTEAQRVACLDEIEAYEEGAERADWEGSTDAQLAAGVLSAWQGYCQNLGLI
;
A
#
# COMPACT_ATOMS: atom_id res chain seq x y z
N MET A 1 10.69 -2.82 -12.20
CA MET A 1 10.74 -3.10 -10.74
C MET A 1 9.98 -1.97 -10.09
N LYS A 2 8.84 -2.24 -9.43
CA LYS A 2 7.93 -1.17 -8.99
C LYS A 2 8.63 -0.33 -7.91
N HIS A 3 8.47 0.99 -7.97
CA HIS A 3 9.15 1.94 -7.08
C HIS A 3 8.83 1.66 -5.60
N ILE A 4 7.58 1.27 -5.33
CA ILE A 4 7.10 0.96 -3.98
C ILE A 4 7.71 -0.31 -3.38
N ASP A 5 8.00 -1.34 -4.18
CA ASP A 5 8.62 -2.57 -3.66
C ASP A 5 10.03 -2.29 -3.10
N ASN A 6 10.77 -1.39 -3.76
CA ASN A 6 12.08 -0.95 -3.27
C ASN A 6 11.95 -0.09 -2.01
N ALA A 7 10.92 0.76 -1.92
CA ALA A 7 10.71 1.65 -0.77
C ALA A 7 10.38 0.88 0.52
N PHE A 8 9.71 -0.27 0.40
CA PHE A 8 9.37 -1.15 1.53
C PHE A 8 10.27 -2.38 1.65
N ALA A 9 11.36 -2.45 0.88
CA ALA A 9 12.30 -3.56 0.92
C ALA A 9 12.86 -3.79 2.34
N GLY A 10 12.82 -5.03 2.81
CA GLY A 10 13.30 -5.41 4.14
C GLY A 10 12.27 -5.23 5.26
N LEU A 11 11.10 -4.63 5.00
CA LEU A 11 9.96 -4.70 5.91
C LEU A 11 9.14 -5.96 5.63
N THR A 12 8.64 -6.57 6.70
CA THR A 12 7.75 -7.72 6.60
C THR A 12 6.58 -7.53 7.55
N ALA A 13 5.40 -7.96 7.13
CA ALA A 13 4.21 -7.99 7.95
C ALA A 13 3.52 -9.35 7.79
N ARG A 14 2.71 -9.72 8.79
CA ARG A 14 1.95 -10.96 8.74
C ARG A 14 0.91 -10.88 7.63
N CYS A 15 0.60 -12.03 7.04
CA CYS A 15 -0.52 -12.12 6.12
C CYS A 15 -1.84 -11.79 6.82
N CYS A 16 -2.77 -11.16 6.10
CA CYS A 16 -4.10 -10.85 6.61
C CYS A 16 -5.00 -12.10 6.77
N ASN A 17 -4.73 -13.18 6.02
CA ASN A 17 -5.35 -14.49 6.22
C ASN A 17 -4.29 -15.60 6.14
N PRO A 18 -3.65 -15.97 7.27
CA PRO A 18 -2.61 -17.00 7.27
C PRO A 18 -3.15 -18.43 7.11
N ALA A 19 -4.47 -18.65 7.24
CA ALA A 19 -5.05 -19.99 7.26
C ALA A 19 -5.14 -20.66 5.87
N ASP A 20 -5.27 -19.88 4.80
CA ASP A 20 -5.59 -20.41 3.45
C ASP A 20 -4.44 -20.31 2.43
N GLY A 21 -3.21 -20.08 2.88
CA GLY A 21 -2.09 -19.78 2.00
C GLY A 21 -2.13 -18.32 1.55
N CYS A 22 -1.13 -17.55 1.94
CA CYS A 22 -1.14 -16.12 1.70
C CYS A 22 -0.79 -15.78 0.24
N ALA A 23 -1.74 -15.25 -0.52
CA ALA A 23 -1.50 -14.74 -1.87
C ALA A 23 -0.85 -13.34 -1.89
N CYS A 24 -0.93 -12.58 -0.79
CA CYS A 24 -0.34 -11.24 -0.73
C CYS A 24 1.19 -11.30 -0.86
N GLY A 25 1.75 -10.43 -1.70
CA GLY A 25 3.19 -10.16 -1.73
C GLY A 25 3.66 -9.39 -0.49
N ASP A 26 4.97 -9.28 -0.27
CA ASP A 26 5.53 -8.66 0.94
C ASP A 26 5.11 -7.19 1.10
N THR A 27 5.18 -6.39 0.02
CA THR A 27 4.74 -4.99 0.02
C THR A 27 3.26 -4.86 0.38
N GLU A 28 2.40 -5.68 -0.21
CA GLU A 28 0.95 -5.66 0.07
C GLU A 28 0.67 -6.00 1.54
N ARG A 29 1.40 -6.97 2.12
CA ARG A 29 1.27 -7.30 3.55
C ARG A 29 1.64 -6.10 4.42
N VAL A 30 2.74 -5.41 4.10
CA VAL A 30 3.19 -4.23 4.85
C VAL A 30 2.16 -3.11 4.77
N LEU A 31 1.64 -2.82 3.57
CA LEU A 31 0.58 -1.82 3.37
C LEU A 31 -0.69 -2.17 4.15
N ARG A 32 -1.14 -3.43 4.11
CA ARG A 32 -2.27 -3.90 4.93
C ARG A 32 -1.99 -3.78 6.43
N GLY A 33 -0.75 -3.99 6.85
CA GLY A 33 -0.28 -3.78 8.22
C GLY A 33 -0.46 -2.33 8.66
N TYR A 34 -0.04 -1.36 7.84
CA TYR A 34 -0.26 0.08 8.09
C TYR A 34 -1.75 0.46 8.06
N ALA A 35 -2.49 0.01 7.03
CA ALA A 35 -3.87 0.43 6.79
C ALA A 35 -4.86 -0.08 7.85
N TYR A 36 -4.69 -1.32 8.31
CA TYR A 36 -5.67 -1.99 9.18
C TYR A 36 -5.14 -2.31 10.58
N GLY A 37 -3.90 -1.91 10.89
CA GLY A 37 -3.29 -2.15 12.21
C GLY A 37 -3.09 -3.64 12.52
N GLN A 38 -2.96 -4.50 11.50
CA GLN A 38 -2.75 -5.93 11.70
C GLN A 38 -1.31 -6.26 12.13
N ALA A 39 -1.10 -6.13 13.44
CA ALA A 39 -0.18 -6.84 14.34
C ALA A 39 1.29 -7.02 13.90
N GLY A 40 2.00 -5.90 13.98
CA GLY A 40 3.41 -5.74 14.32
C GLY A 40 3.66 -4.23 14.41
N PRO A 41 4.49 -3.70 15.33
CA PRO A 41 4.80 -2.27 15.32
C PRO A 41 5.68 -2.00 14.10
N LEU A 42 5.06 -1.84 12.93
CA LEU A 42 5.74 -1.27 11.80
C LEU A 42 6.23 0.12 12.26
N PRO A 43 7.49 0.48 11.93
CA PRO A 43 7.96 1.83 12.21
C PRO A 43 7.05 2.84 11.50
N ALA A 44 7.11 4.10 11.89
CA ALA A 44 6.49 5.15 11.06
C ALA A 44 7.11 5.10 9.65
N MET A 45 6.30 5.39 8.62
CA MET A 45 6.82 5.44 7.26
C MET A 45 7.88 6.54 7.17
N THR A 46 8.95 6.24 6.44
CA THR A 46 9.92 7.27 6.04
C THR A 46 9.31 8.16 4.97
N GLU A 47 9.90 9.35 4.77
CA GLU A 47 9.46 10.24 3.69
C GLU A 47 9.51 9.56 2.31
N ALA A 48 10.53 8.76 2.05
CA ALA A 48 10.65 8.01 0.79
C ALA A 48 9.52 6.98 0.61
N GLN A 49 9.07 6.34 1.69
CA GLN A 49 7.93 5.42 1.67
C GLN A 49 6.62 6.15 1.42
N ARG A 50 6.43 7.31 2.07
CA ARG A 50 5.25 8.15 1.86
C ARG A 50 5.18 8.67 0.43
N VAL A 51 6.30 9.13 -0.13
CA VAL A 51 6.39 9.54 -1.55
C VAL A 51 6.07 8.36 -2.47
N ALA A 52 6.61 7.17 -2.21
CA ALA A 52 6.32 5.99 -3.03
C ALA A 52 4.83 5.59 -2.96
N CYS A 53 4.15 5.76 -1.83
CA CYS A 53 2.71 5.56 -1.74
C CYS A 53 1.94 6.58 -2.60
N LEU A 54 2.32 7.86 -2.55
CA LEU A 54 1.70 8.90 -3.36
C LEU A 54 1.88 8.64 -4.86
N ASP A 55 3.08 8.23 -5.27
CA ASP A 55 3.38 7.87 -6.67
C ASP A 55 2.49 6.72 -7.16
N GLU A 56 2.26 5.70 -6.33
CA GLU A 56 1.42 4.56 -6.68
C GLU A 56 -0.06 4.94 -6.77
N ILE A 57 -0.55 5.80 -5.87
CA ILE A 57 -1.92 6.29 -5.93
C ILE A 57 -2.14 7.07 -7.23
N GLU A 58 -1.28 8.06 -7.51
CA GLU A 58 -1.34 8.87 -8.73
C GLU A 58 -1.22 8.04 -10.01
N ALA A 59 -0.47 6.93 -9.98
CA ALA A 59 -0.29 6.06 -11.13
C ALA A 59 -1.50 5.14 -11.43
N TYR A 60 -2.30 4.79 -10.42
CA TYR A 60 -3.35 3.76 -10.53
C TYR A 60 -4.77 4.27 -10.29
N GLU A 61 -4.95 5.41 -9.64
CA GLU A 61 -6.24 6.05 -9.41
C GLU A 61 -6.41 7.25 -10.36
N GLU A 62 -7.33 7.13 -11.32
CA GLU A 62 -7.56 8.17 -12.32
C GLU A 62 -8.05 9.47 -11.66
N GLY A 63 -7.29 10.56 -11.85
CA GLY A 63 -7.62 11.88 -11.31
C GLY A 63 -7.16 12.12 -9.88
N ALA A 64 -6.42 11.21 -9.25
CA ALA A 64 -5.80 11.46 -7.96
C ALA A 64 -4.62 12.43 -8.10
N GLU A 65 -4.63 13.53 -7.34
CA GLU A 65 -3.51 14.46 -7.27
C GLU A 65 -2.82 14.38 -5.91
N ARG A 66 -1.48 14.55 -5.86
CA ARG A 66 -0.74 14.52 -4.58
C ARG A 66 -1.26 15.52 -3.54
N ALA A 67 -1.79 16.65 -4.00
CA ALA A 67 -2.36 17.69 -3.14
C ALA A 67 -3.57 17.18 -2.32
N ASP A 68 -4.34 16.24 -2.87
CA ASP A 68 -5.50 15.64 -2.19
C ASP A 68 -5.11 14.82 -0.96
N TRP A 69 -3.83 14.42 -0.89
CA TRP A 69 -3.28 13.57 0.15
C TRP A 69 -2.43 14.34 1.16
N GLU A 70 -2.35 15.67 1.06
CA GLU A 70 -1.65 16.49 2.04
C GLU A 70 -2.23 16.27 3.45
N GLY A 71 -1.34 16.04 4.43
CA GLY A 71 -1.73 15.72 5.80
C GLY A 71 -2.20 14.28 6.04
N SER A 72 -2.20 13.41 5.03
CA SER A 72 -2.56 12.01 5.19
C SER A 72 -1.60 11.27 6.13
N THR A 73 -2.18 10.47 7.02
CA THR A 73 -1.45 9.54 7.89
C THR A 73 -0.90 8.36 7.09
N ASP A 74 0.09 7.65 7.65
CA ASP A 74 0.64 6.43 7.03
C ASP A 74 -0.44 5.38 6.75
N ALA A 75 -1.43 5.27 7.65
CA ALA A 75 -2.57 4.37 7.48
C ALA A 75 -3.45 4.78 6.28
N GLN A 76 -3.71 6.08 6.12
CA GLN A 76 -4.49 6.61 4.98
C GLN A 76 -3.74 6.42 3.66
N LEU A 77 -2.44 6.72 3.61
CA LEU A 77 -1.62 6.50 2.42
C LEU A 77 -1.58 5.02 2.03
N ALA A 78 -1.39 4.12 2.99
CA ALA A 78 -1.39 2.69 2.73
C ALA A 78 -2.76 2.18 2.22
N ALA A 79 -3.85 2.68 2.82
CA ALA A 79 -5.21 2.36 2.37
C ALA A 79 -5.49 2.90 0.96
N GLY A 80 -5.00 4.09 0.64
CA GLY A 80 -5.08 4.69 -0.69
C GLY A 80 -4.42 3.83 -1.76
N VAL A 81 -3.17 3.40 -1.53
CA VAL A 81 -2.46 2.50 -2.46
C VAL A 81 -3.25 1.21 -2.70
N LEU A 82 -3.76 0.58 -1.63
CA LEU A 82 -4.54 -0.66 -1.75
C LEU A 82 -5.84 -0.43 -2.54
N SER A 83 -6.51 0.71 -2.33
CA SER A 83 -7.71 1.10 -3.07
C SER A 83 -7.41 1.31 -4.56
N ALA A 84 -6.35 2.03 -4.88
CA ALA A 84 -5.92 2.28 -6.26
C ALA A 84 -5.59 0.99 -7.00
N TRP A 85 -4.86 0.06 -6.37
CA TRP A 85 -4.59 -1.27 -6.94
C TRP A 85 -5.85 -2.10 -7.14
N GLN A 86 -6.79 -2.05 -6.20
CA GLN A 86 -8.07 -2.74 -6.33
C GLN A 86 -8.88 -2.19 -7.51
N GLY A 87 -9.00 -0.86 -7.62
CA GLY A 87 -9.67 -0.21 -8.74
C GLY A 87 -9.02 -0.56 -10.09
N TYR A 88 -7.69 -0.59 -10.15
CA TYR A 88 -6.96 -1.03 -11.33
C TYR A 88 -7.29 -2.47 -11.73
N CYS A 89 -7.28 -3.41 -10.78
CA CYS A 89 -7.65 -4.81 -11.05
C CYS A 89 -9.12 -4.96 -11.51
N GLN A 90 -10.04 -4.18 -10.94
CA GLN A 90 -11.44 -4.14 -11.37
C GLN A 90 -11.57 -3.61 -12.80
N ASN A 91 -10.87 -2.53 -13.15
CA ASN A 91 -10.87 -1.97 -14.49
C ASN A 91 -10.31 -2.94 -15.55
N LEU A 92 -9.40 -3.83 -15.14
CA LEU A 92 -8.89 -4.92 -15.99
C LEU A 92 -9.78 -6.16 -16.02
N GLY A 93 -10.86 -6.23 -15.22
CA GLY A 93 -11.74 -7.40 -15.11
C GLY A 93 -11.06 -8.62 -14.48
N LEU A 94 -10.05 -8.41 -13.63
CA LEU A 94 -9.29 -9.48 -12.96
C LEU A 94 -9.95 -9.96 -11.66
N ILE A 95 -10.85 -9.14 -11.10
CA ILE A 95 -11.65 -9.42 -9.90
C ILE A 95 -13.05 -8.85 -10.06
#